data_AF-A0A3D3JGM4-F1
#
_entry.id   AF-A0A3D3JGM4-F1
#
_cell.length_a   1.000
_cell.length_b   1.000
_cell.length_c   1.000
_cell.angle_alpha   90.00
_cell.angle_beta   90.00
_cell.angle_gamma   90.00
#
_symmetry.space_group_name_H-M   'P 1'
#
loop_
_entity.id
_entity.type
_entity.pdbx_description
1 polymer ?
#
loop_
_entity_poly.entity_id
_entity_poly.type
_entity_poly.pdbx_seq_one_letter_code
_entity_poly.pdbx_strand_id
1 'polypeptide(L)'
;MLDILCALTFFTTPIGEKDLLEPAKRWPERREIVDSVRQRVLTFAGYVDSTGNVPDRVQMWRLDSCRSETDGVVIDWHLYFIRGIEGERDDAVWLVSSVDGELLTKSLFALLQTSCDETFLRGTGAIIDGAVTVLQLRHVFDCNEDVFLRTEHLDPMTVTIYGDGRIE
;
A
#
# COMPACT_ATOMS: atom_id res chain seq x y z
N MET A 1 -24.72 5.83 -3.15
CA MET A 1 -23.67 5.74 -4.19
C MET A 1 -22.92 7.07 -4.21
N LEU A 2 -21.98 7.25 -3.26
CA LEU A 2 -20.73 8.05 -3.32
C LEU A 2 -20.07 8.22 -1.93
N ASP A 3 -20.40 7.40 -0.92
CA ASP A 3 -19.79 7.53 0.40
C ASP A 3 -18.32 7.09 0.43
N ILE A 4 -17.84 6.32 -0.55
CA ILE A 4 -16.42 5.95 -0.68
C ILE A 4 -15.56 6.95 -1.45
N LEU A 5 -16.13 8.08 -1.91
CA LEU A 5 -15.42 9.00 -2.81
C LEU A 5 -14.09 9.47 -2.21
N CYS A 6 -14.06 9.70 -0.90
CA CYS A 6 -12.84 10.15 -0.23
C CYS A 6 -11.71 9.11 -0.34
N ALA A 7 -11.98 7.82 -0.16
CA ALA A 7 -10.98 6.76 -0.25
C ALA A 7 -10.45 6.62 -1.70
N LEU A 8 -11.33 6.76 -2.69
CA LEU A 8 -10.94 6.74 -4.10
C LEU A 8 -10.06 7.93 -4.48
N THR A 9 -10.23 9.09 -3.82
CA THR A 9 -9.43 10.28 -4.13
C THR A 9 -7.94 10.08 -3.91
N PHE A 10 -7.54 9.17 -3.00
CA PHE A 10 -6.15 8.80 -2.76
C PHE A 10 -5.44 8.29 -4.02
N PHE A 11 -6.19 7.72 -4.96
CA PHE A 11 -5.65 7.08 -6.18
C PHE A 11 -5.96 7.86 -7.45
N THR A 12 -6.55 9.06 -7.36
CA THR A 12 -6.84 9.91 -8.53
C THR A 12 -5.59 10.25 -9.32
N THR A 13 -4.46 10.35 -8.64
CA THR A 13 -3.13 10.33 -9.24
C THR A 13 -2.53 8.93 -9.04
N PRO A 14 -2.18 8.22 -10.13
CA PRO A 14 -1.51 6.92 -10.07
C PRO A 14 -0.29 6.92 -9.15
N ILE A 15 -0.10 5.82 -8.42
CA ILE A 15 1.09 5.55 -7.62
C ILE A 15 1.97 4.60 -8.42
N GLY A 16 3.19 5.03 -8.75
CA GLY A 16 4.16 4.24 -9.49
C GLY A 16 5.51 4.13 -8.77
N GLU A 17 6.48 3.53 -9.45
CA GLU A 17 7.82 3.25 -8.92
C GLU A 17 8.50 4.50 -8.34
N LYS A 18 8.46 5.62 -9.07
CA LYS A 18 9.09 6.88 -8.66
C LYS A 18 8.55 7.37 -7.31
N ASP A 19 7.27 7.13 -7.03
CA ASP A 19 6.63 7.54 -5.78
C ASP A 19 7.14 6.71 -4.60
N LEU A 20 7.47 5.44 -4.82
CA LEU A 20 8.05 4.54 -3.82
C LEU A 20 9.55 4.77 -3.64
N LEU A 21 10.25 5.16 -4.71
CA LEU A 21 11.65 5.57 -4.65
C LEU A 21 11.83 6.89 -3.91
N GLU A 22 10.90 7.82 -4.09
CA GLU A 22 10.99 9.19 -3.57
C GLU A 22 9.72 9.60 -2.79
N PRO A 23 9.33 8.85 -1.74
CA PRO A 23 8.05 9.05 -1.05
C PRO A 23 7.94 10.43 -0.38
N ALA A 24 9.08 11.03 -0.03
CA ALA A 24 9.11 12.37 0.53
C ALA A 24 8.77 13.48 -0.48
N LYS A 25 9.01 13.25 -1.78
CA LYS A 25 8.61 14.19 -2.83
C LYS A 25 7.13 14.01 -3.17
N ARG A 26 6.64 12.77 -3.18
CA ARG A 26 5.23 12.47 -3.48
C ARG A 26 4.28 12.87 -2.35
N TRP A 27 4.65 12.57 -1.10
CA TRP A 27 3.90 12.87 0.12
C TRP A 27 4.77 13.66 1.11
N PRO A 28 4.94 14.98 0.88
CA PRO A 28 5.73 15.82 1.77
C PRO A 28 5.13 15.91 3.18
N GLU A 29 3.79 15.92 3.28
CA GLU A 29 3.03 16.05 4.53
C GLU A 29 2.84 14.73 5.32
N ARG A 30 3.52 13.65 4.90
CA ARG A 30 3.38 12.35 5.57
C ARG A 30 3.82 12.43 7.04
N ARG A 31 3.12 11.71 7.91
CA ARG A 31 3.39 11.68 9.35
C ARG A 31 3.87 10.31 9.77
N GLU A 32 5.05 10.24 10.40
CA GLU A 32 5.56 8.99 10.97
C GLU A 32 4.69 8.53 12.14
N ILE A 33 4.41 7.23 12.18
CA ILE A 33 3.62 6.58 13.23
C ILE A 33 4.54 5.64 13.99
N VAL A 34 4.78 5.95 15.27
CA VAL A 34 5.70 5.21 16.15
C VAL A 34 5.01 4.62 17.39
N ASP A 35 3.69 4.81 17.50
CA ASP A 35 2.90 4.43 18.68
C ASP A 35 2.19 3.07 18.52
N SER A 36 1.21 2.78 19.38
CA SER A 36 0.43 1.54 19.33
C SER A 36 -0.33 1.33 18.03
N VAL A 37 -0.63 2.39 17.26
CA VAL A 37 -1.25 2.27 15.94
C VAL A 37 -0.29 1.58 14.97
N ARG A 38 1.01 1.88 15.04
CA ARG A 38 2.05 1.19 14.25
C ARG A 38 1.98 -0.32 14.48
N GLN A 39 1.99 -0.75 15.74
CA GLN A 39 1.98 -2.17 16.07
C GLN A 39 0.74 -2.88 15.51
N ARG A 40 -0.45 -2.27 15.69
CA ARG A 40 -1.72 -2.84 15.23
C ARG A 40 -1.77 -2.97 13.71
N VAL A 41 -1.44 -1.89 12.99
CA VAL A 41 -1.49 -1.88 11.52
C VAL A 41 -0.43 -2.80 10.93
N LEU A 42 0.81 -2.82 11.43
CA LEU A 42 1.86 -3.69 10.91
C LEU A 42 1.56 -5.18 11.17
N THR A 43 0.98 -5.50 12.34
CA THR A 43 0.52 -6.86 12.63
C THR A 43 -0.60 -7.28 11.68
N PHE A 44 -1.61 -6.42 11.52
CA PHE A 44 -2.71 -6.66 10.58
C PHE A 44 -2.22 -6.77 9.14
N ALA A 45 -1.21 -5.98 8.76
CA ALA A 45 -0.56 -5.99 7.46
C ALA A 45 0.31 -7.24 7.21
N GLY A 46 0.67 -8.01 8.25
CA GLY A 46 1.42 -9.26 8.14
C GLY A 46 2.93 -9.11 8.33
N TYR A 47 3.40 -7.98 8.85
CA TYR A 47 4.83 -7.71 9.09
C TYR A 47 5.31 -8.26 10.45
N VAL A 48 4.80 -9.42 10.84
CA VAL A 48 5.23 -10.11 12.06
C VAL A 48 6.28 -11.15 11.73
N ASP A 49 7.30 -11.26 12.58
CA ASP A 49 8.28 -12.34 12.48
C ASP A 49 7.72 -13.68 12.96
N SER A 50 8.56 -14.72 12.93
CA SER A 50 8.21 -16.07 13.40
C SER A 50 7.78 -16.14 14.87
N THR A 51 8.03 -15.10 15.66
CA THR A 51 7.66 -14.98 17.08
C THR A 51 6.40 -14.13 17.29
N GLY A 52 5.82 -13.59 16.21
CA GLY A 52 4.65 -12.72 16.26
C GLY A 52 4.98 -11.25 16.56
N ASN A 53 6.26 -10.87 16.57
CA ASN A 53 6.70 -9.51 16.86
C ASN A 53 6.89 -8.70 15.58
N VAL A 54 6.58 -7.41 15.63
CA VAL A 54 6.81 -6.49 14.52
C VAL A 54 8.25 -5.96 14.63
N PRO A 55 9.12 -6.15 13.62
CA PRO A 55 10.50 -5.70 13.71
C PRO A 55 10.61 -4.17 13.84
N ASP A 56 11.47 -3.68 14.74
CA ASP A 56 11.66 -2.24 14.99
C ASP A 56 12.13 -1.47 13.75
N ARG A 57 12.88 -2.14 12.88
CA ARG A 57 13.40 -1.60 11.62
C ARG A 57 12.32 -1.29 10.57
N VAL A 58 11.11 -1.85 10.71
CA VAL A 58 10.00 -1.53 9.79
C VAL A 58 9.40 -0.19 10.19
N GLN A 59 9.46 0.78 9.28
CA GLN A 59 8.95 2.13 9.53
C GLN A 59 7.60 2.32 8.85
N MET A 60 6.73 3.14 9.45
CA MET A 60 5.39 3.39 8.92
C MET A 60 5.06 4.88 8.97
N TRP A 61 4.49 5.39 7.88
CA TRP A 61 3.96 6.74 7.79
C TRP A 61 2.51 6.71 7.35
N ARG A 62 1.69 7.56 7.94
CA ARG A 62 0.37 7.88 7.37
C ARG A 62 0.57 8.91 6.28
N LEU A 63 0.16 8.55 5.06
CA LEU A 63 0.21 9.40 3.88
C LEU A 63 -1.01 10.30 3.80
N ASP A 64 -2.19 9.72 4.01
CA ASP A 64 -3.47 10.42 3.96
C ASP A 64 -4.52 9.69 4.81
N SER A 65 -5.62 10.38 5.11
CA SER A 65 -6.75 9.82 5.83
C SER A 65 -8.03 10.57 5.53
N CYS A 66 -9.14 9.83 5.43
CA CYS A 66 -10.46 10.43 5.29
C CYS A 66 -11.49 9.60 6.06
N ARG A 67 -12.68 10.16 6.21
CA ARG A 67 -13.82 9.53 6.87
C ARG A 67 -15.01 9.52 5.93
N SER A 68 -15.69 8.38 5.86
CA SER A 68 -16.96 8.21 5.17
C SER A 68 -18.04 7.74 6.13
N GLU A 69 -19.29 8.01 5.80
CA GLU A 69 -20.44 7.48 6.53
C GLU A 69 -21.39 6.81 5.55
N THR A 70 -21.72 5.55 5.80
CA THR A 70 -22.64 4.76 4.96
C THR A 70 -23.62 4.07 5.88
N ASP A 71 -24.93 4.25 5.66
CA ASP A 71 -25.99 3.61 6.45
C ASP A 71 -25.84 3.80 7.98
N GLY A 72 -25.32 4.96 8.40
CA GLY A 72 -25.05 5.30 9.81
C GLY A 72 -23.79 4.66 10.41
N VAL A 73 -23.00 3.94 9.60
CA VAL A 73 -21.69 3.40 9.99
C VAL A 73 -20.60 4.36 9.54
N VAL A 74 -19.78 4.80 10.49
CA VAL A 74 -18.62 5.66 10.22
C VAL A 74 -17.40 4.79 9.94
N ILE A 75 -16.80 4.98 8.77
CA ILE A 75 -15.59 4.26 8.35
C ILE A 75 -14.45 5.27 8.22
N ASP A 76 -13.35 5.00 8.91
CA ASP A 76 -12.10 5.73 8.77
C ASP A 76 -11.19 5.00 7.76
N TRP A 77 -10.75 5.71 6.73
CA TRP A 77 -9.84 5.21 5.71
C TRP A 77 -8.46 5.82 5.90
N HIS A 78 -7.43 5.00 5.83
CA HIS A 78 -6.05 5.42 6.02
C HIS A 78 -5.16 4.85 4.94
N LEU A 79 -4.39 5.74 4.30
CA LEU A 79 -3.32 5.36 3.40
C LEU A 79 -2.00 5.36 4.16
N TYR A 80 -1.34 4.22 4.23
CA TYR A 80 -0.06 4.05 4.92
C TYR A 80 1.05 3.70 3.94
N PHE A 81 2.21 4.33 4.11
CA PHE A 81 3.47 3.88 3.54
C PHE A 81 4.23 3.08 4.59
N ILE A 82 4.61 1.87 4.25
CA ILE A 82 5.44 1.00 5.08
C ILE A 82 6.76 0.82 4.35
N ARG A 83 7.85 1.17 5.02
CA ARG A 83 9.20 0.87 4.57
C ARG A 83 9.65 -0.42 5.23
N GLY A 84 9.91 -1.41 4.39
CA GLY A 84 10.46 -2.70 4.79
C GLY A 84 11.91 -2.62 5.22
N ILE A 85 12.59 -3.75 5.10
CA ILE A 85 13.87 -4.01 5.71
C ILE A 85 15.00 -3.79 4.70
N GLU A 86 16.13 -3.25 5.15
CA GLU A 86 17.33 -3.11 4.33
C GLU A 86 17.85 -4.49 3.86
N GLY A 87 18.06 -4.65 2.54
CA GLY A 87 18.49 -5.90 1.89
C GLY A 87 17.39 -6.62 1.09
N GLU A 88 16.14 -6.44 1.49
CA GLU A 88 14.92 -6.87 0.78
C GLU A 88 14.01 -5.64 0.77
N ARG A 89 14.34 -4.67 -0.10
CA ARG A 89 13.65 -3.38 -0.10
C ARG A 89 12.18 -3.62 -0.43
N ASP A 90 11.33 -3.68 0.59
CA ASP A 90 9.90 -3.92 0.50
C ASP A 90 9.14 -2.65 0.90
N ASP A 91 9.14 -1.67 0.00
CA ASP A 91 8.42 -0.41 0.19
C ASP A 91 6.97 -0.58 -0.30
N ALA A 92 5.98 -0.40 0.57
CA ALA A 92 4.59 -0.71 0.28
C ALA A 92 3.64 0.43 0.64
N VAL A 93 2.58 0.61 -0.16
CA VAL A 93 1.45 1.49 0.15
C VAL A 93 0.19 0.65 0.36
N TRP A 94 -0.36 0.75 1.56
CA TRP A 94 -1.56 0.05 2.00
C TRP A 94 -2.71 1.03 2.19
N LEU A 95 -3.90 0.63 1.73
CA LEU A 95 -5.15 1.22 2.20
C LEU A 95 -5.69 0.32 3.32
N VAL A 96 -6.07 0.93 4.43
CA VAL A 96 -6.68 0.26 5.58
C VAL A 96 -7.97 0.96 5.93
N SER A 97 -9.02 0.20 6.19
CA SER A 97 -10.27 0.73 6.74
C SER A 97 -10.43 0.33 8.20
N SER A 98 -11.08 1.18 8.98
CA SER A 98 -11.45 0.91 10.36
C SER A 98 -12.84 1.44 10.70
N VAL A 99 -13.47 0.80 11.67
CA VAL A 99 -14.75 1.21 12.27
C VAL A 99 -14.55 1.24 13.78
N ASP A 100 -14.90 2.36 14.41
CA ASP A 100 -14.69 2.59 15.85
C ASP A 100 -13.26 2.29 16.33
N GLY A 101 -12.27 2.53 15.46
CA GLY A 101 -10.86 2.29 15.72
C GLY A 101 -10.41 0.83 15.58
N GLU A 102 -11.30 -0.10 15.26
CA GLU A 102 -10.96 -1.49 14.92
C GLU A 102 -10.70 -1.65 13.43
N LEU A 103 -9.59 -2.32 13.09
CA LEU A 103 -9.18 -2.52 11.69
C LEU A 103 -10.11 -3.56 11.04
N LEU A 104 -10.74 -3.19 9.92
CA LEU A 104 -11.74 -4.02 9.25
C LEU A 104 -11.13 -4.77 8.07
N THR A 105 -10.53 -4.06 7.12
CA THR A 105 -9.85 -4.66 5.97
C THR A 105 -8.66 -3.83 5.52
N LYS A 106 -7.83 -4.43 4.67
CA LYS A 106 -6.67 -3.80 4.06
C LYS A 106 -6.51 -4.27 2.62
N SER A 107 -5.88 -3.47 1.79
CA SER A 107 -5.36 -3.93 0.51
C SER A 107 -4.08 -3.19 0.15
N LEU A 108 -3.21 -3.88 -0.57
CA LEU A 108 -1.94 -3.38 -1.06
C LEU A 108 -2.18 -2.67 -2.39
N PHE A 109 -1.80 -1.41 -2.52
CA PHE A 109 -2.03 -0.63 -3.75
C PHE A 109 -0.75 -0.32 -4.50
N ALA A 110 0.39 -0.26 -3.81
CA ALA A 110 1.69 -0.16 -4.44
C ALA A 110 2.74 -0.95 -3.66
N LEU A 111 3.71 -1.53 -4.36
CA LEU A 111 4.82 -2.29 -3.78
C LEU A 111 6.04 -2.11 -4.67
N LEU A 112 7.19 -1.87 -4.06
CA LEU A 112 8.49 -1.97 -4.69
C LEU A 112 9.26 -2.99 -3.85
N GLN A 113 9.53 -4.14 -4.44
CA GLN A 113 10.28 -5.23 -3.85
C GLN A 113 11.52 -5.48 -4.70
N THR A 114 12.72 -5.42 -4.09
CA THR A 114 13.98 -5.62 -4.81
C THR A 114 14.81 -6.72 -4.16
N SER A 115 15.21 -7.70 -4.98
CA SER A 115 16.23 -8.71 -4.71
C SER A 115 17.39 -8.53 -5.70
N CYS A 116 18.37 -9.45 -5.71
CA CYS A 116 19.45 -9.38 -6.70
C CYS A 116 18.98 -9.71 -8.12
N ASP A 117 18.01 -10.61 -8.24
CA ASP A 117 17.56 -11.22 -9.50
C ASP A 117 16.30 -10.56 -10.04
N GLU A 118 15.53 -9.86 -9.21
CA GLU A 118 14.35 -9.15 -9.66
C GLU A 118 14.03 -7.87 -8.87
N THR A 119 13.40 -6.94 -9.57
CA THR A 119 12.64 -5.84 -8.98
C THR A 119 11.19 -6.02 -9.37
N PHE A 120 10.35 -6.34 -8.39
CA PHE A 120 8.92 -6.40 -8.54
C PHE A 120 8.29 -5.05 -8.21
N LEU A 121 7.42 -4.58 -9.09
CA LEU A 121 6.67 -3.33 -8.94
C LEU A 121 5.17 -3.61 -9.04
N ARG A 122 4.44 -3.03 -8.09
CA ARG A 122 2.99 -2.89 -8.11
C ARG A 122 2.67 -1.40 -7.96
N GLY A 123 1.71 -0.93 -8.75
CA GLY A 123 1.23 0.45 -8.71
C GLY A 123 -0.24 0.56 -9.06
N THR A 124 -0.80 1.75 -8.88
CA THR A 124 -2.20 2.01 -9.24
C THR A 124 -2.32 2.54 -10.66
N GLY A 125 -3.41 2.19 -11.33
CA GLY A 125 -3.76 2.60 -12.68
C GLY A 125 -5.07 3.40 -12.69
N ALA A 126 -6.01 3.00 -13.56
CA ALA A 126 -7.28 3.69 -13.71
C ALA A 126 -8.26 3.39 -12.55
N ILE A 127 -9.08 4.39 -12.22
CA ILE A 127 -10.26 4.23 -11.34
C ILE A 127 -11.51 4.18 -12.22
N ILE A 128 -12.32 3.13 -12.04
CA ILE A 128 -13.59 2.95 -12.75
C ILE A 128 -14.62 2.48 -11.72
N ASP A 129 -15.67 3.28 -11.51
CA ASP A 129 -16.86 2.91 -10.72
C ASP A 129 -16.58 2.32 -9.31
N GLY A 130 -15.64 2.91 -8.57
CA GLY A 130 -15.29 2.45 -7.22
C GLY A 130 -14.27 1.30 -7.18
N ALA A 131 -13.79 0.88 -8.35
CA ALA A 131 -12.70 -0.06 -8.49
C ALA A 131 -11.43 0.63 -8.97
N VAL A 132 -10.29 0.22 -8.41
CA VAL A 132 -8.96 0.69 -8.77
C VAL A 132 -8.24 -0.44 -9.48
N THR A 133 -7.78 -0.19 -10.69
CA THR A 133 -6.90 -1.12 -11.39
C THR A 133 -5.52 -1.03 -10.77
N VAL A 134 -4.92 -2.17 -10.48
CA VAL A 134 -3.56 -2.31 -9.99
C VAL A 134 -2.74 -2.97 -11.09
N LEU A 135 -1.69 -2.28 -11.50
CA LEU A 135 -0.76 -2.75 -12.52
C LEU A 135 0.48 -3.34 -11.85
N GLN A 136 1.05 -4.35 -12.48
CA GLN A 136 2.19 -5.08 -11.94
C GLN A 136 3.20 -5.36 -13.04
N LEU A 137 4.47 -5.24 -12.70
CA LEU A 137 5.57 -5.64 -13.56
C LEU A 137 6.72 -6.19 -12.73
N ARG A 138 7.62 -6.89 -13.41
CA ARG A 138 8.85 -7.40 -12.85
C ARG A 138 10.01 -7.08 -13.80
N HIS A 139 11.05 -6.46 -13.28
CA HIS A 139 12.35 -6.36 -13.94
C HIS A 139 13.18 -7.57 -13.51
N VAL A 140 13.75 -8.29 -14.48
CA VAL A 140 14.59 -9.47 -14.22
C VAL A 140 16.04 -9.12 -14.55
N PHE A 141 16.94 -9.49 -13.65
CA PHE A 141 18.37 -9.23 -13.72
C PHE A 141 19.16 -10.55 -13.67
N ASP A 142 20.37 -10.54 -14.22
CA ASP A 142 21.38 -11.56 -13.93
C ASP A 142 22.26 -11.09 -12.77
N CYS A 143 22.13 -11.68 -11.58
CA CYS A 143 22.92 -11.28 -10.42
C CYS A 143 24.43 -11.47 -10.62
N ASN A 144 24.85 -12.42 -11.46
CA ASN A 144 26.27 -12.75 -11.62
C ASN A 144 26.94 -11.75 -12.57
N GLU A 145 26.23 -11.33 -13.61
CA GLU A 145 26.75 -10.43 -14.63
C GLU A 145 26.37 -8.96 -14.38
N ASP A 146 25.48 -8.69 -13.42
CA ASP A 146 24.92 -7.36 -13.11
C ASP A 146 24.26 -6.72 -14.35
N VAL A 147 23.49 -7.52 -15.09
CA VAL A 147 22.85 -7.11 -16.35
C VAL A 147 21.33 -7.18 -16.25
N PHE A 148 20.66 -6.12 -16.71
CA PHE A 148 19.21 -6.13 -16.94
C PHE A 148 18.86 -7.05 -18.13
N LEU A 149 17.98 -8.02 -17.89
CA LEU A 149 17.58 -8.99 -18.89
C LEU A 149 16.29 -8.58 -19.61
N ARG A 150 15.22 -8.33 -18.85
CA ARG A 150 13.90 -8.00 -19.42
C ARG A 150 12.94 -7.41 -18.39
N THR A 151 11.83 -6.85 -18.90
CA THR A 151 10.66 -6.47 -18.12
C THR A 151 9.48 -7.37 -18.50
N GLU A 152 8.87 -8.00 -17.50
CA GLU A 152 7.65 -8.79 -17.63
C GLU A 152 6.47 -7.99 -17.08
N HIS A 153 5.41 -7.83 -17.88
CA HIS A 153 4.16 -7.26 -17.39
C HIS A 153 3.28 -8.42 -16.90
N LEU A 154 2.79 -8.30 -15.68
CA LEU A 154 1.94 -9.31 -15.06
C LEU A 154 0.48 -8.91 -15.22
N ASP A 155 -0.41 -9.89 -15.05
CA ASP A 155 -1.84 -9.64 -15.18
C ASP A 155 -2.28 -8.53 -14.20
N PRO A 156 -3.03 -7.53 -14.69
CA PRO A 156 -3.58 -6.50 -13.83
C PRO A 156 -4.62 -7.12 -12.90
N MET A 157 -4.74 -6.55 -11.71
CA MET A 157 -5.82 -6.91 -10.79
C MET A 157 -6.72 -5.71 -10.54
N THR A 158 -7.97 -5.99 -10.20
CA THR A 158 -8.94 -4.94 -9.85
C THR A 158 -9.22 -5.05 -8.37
N VAL A 159 -9.07 -3.93 -7.66
CA VAL A 159 -9.40 -3.83 -6.24
C VAL A 159 -10.64 -2.96 -6.10
N THR A 160 -11.72 -3.52 -5.57
CA THR A 160 -13.00 -2.83 -5.38
C THR A 160 -13.12 -2.35 -3.94
N ILE A 161 -13.47 -1.07 -3.77
CA ILE A 161 -13.70 -0.47 -2.45
C ILE A 161 -15.21 -0.35 -2.24
N TYR A 162 -15.73 -0.90 -1.15
CA TYR A 162 -17.15 -0.90 -0.84
C TYR A 162 -17.51 0.11 0.24
N GLY A 163 -18.75 0.59 0.20
CA GLY A 163 -19.29 1.57 1.16
C GLY A 163 -19.38 1.07 2.59
N ASP A 164 -19.37 -0.25 2.81
CA ASP A 164 -19.35 -0.88 4.13
C ASP A 164 -17.92 -1.05 4.70
N GLY A 165 -16.91 -0.51 4.00
CA GLY A 165 -15.52 -0.56 4.44
C GLY A 165 -14.77 -1.80 3.96
N ARG A 166 -15.41 -2.73 3.24
CA ARG A 166 -14.71 -3.87 2.62
C ARG A 166 -13.86 -3.43 1.42
N ILE A 167 -12.83 -4.22 1.16
CA ILE A 167 -11.92 -4.10 0.02
C ILE A 167 -11.68 -5.52 -0.49
N GLU A 168 -11.94 -5.76 -1.78
CA GLU A 168 -11.81 -7.07 -2.45
C GLU A 168 -11.01 -6.97 -3.73
#